data_AF-A0AAW1KFQ3-F1
#
_entry.id   AF-A0AAW1KFQ3-F1
#
_cell.length_a   1.000
_cell.length_b   1.000
_cell.length_c   1.000
_cell.angle_alpha   90.00
_cell.angle_beta   90.00
_cell.angle_gamma   90.00
#
_symmetry.space_group_name_H-M   'P 1'
#
loop_
_entity.id
_entity.type
_entity.pdbx_description
1 polymer ?
#
loop_
_entity_poly.entity_id
_entity_poly.type
_entity_poly.pdbx_seq_one_letter_code
_entity_poly.pdbx_strand_id
1 'polypeptide(L)'
;MLLKLFKMLGHVLMCNSFAICLQSGIFCILADSLIKSEIYSDYVQSHLAPSGYLKIPNNLEGYLNKCRFLPKLNNEIPGDRNETYKKRFSSLQNLVLIMSEQDTVLVPKETAWFGYYPDGAFSPVLPVQETKLYTEDWIGLKILDEAGRVKFVSVAGNHLRISDEDMKKYMVPYLMSNNSEIYSYKFRGERRTLTIGRRISESIQMI
;
A
#
# COMPACT_ATOMS: atom_id res chain seq x y z
N MET A 1 18.45 -4.89 4.29
CA MET A 1 18.11 -3.91 5.35
C MET A 1 17.01 -2.99 4.81
N LEU A 2 15.88 -2.97 5.50
CA LEU A 2 14.60 -2.28 5.20
C LEU A 2 13.79 -2.79 3.99
N LEU A 3 13.16 -3.95 4.16
CA LEU A 3 11.81 -4.16 3.62
C LEU A 3 10.86 -3.26 4.45
N LYS A 4 10.73 -1.99 4.07
CA LYS A 4 9.55 -1.23 4.49
C LYS A 4 8.39 -1.85 3.76
N LEU A 5 7.71 -2.78 4.43
CA LEU A 5 6.32 -3.07 4.13
C LEU A 5 5.66 -1.69 4.08
N PHE A 6 5.36 -1.18 2.89
CA PHE A 6 4.49 -0.02 2.71
C PHE A 6 3.07 -0.49 3.08
N LYS A 7 2.91 -0.85 4.34
CA LYS A 7 1.67 -1.11 5.03
C LYS A 7 1.52 0.02 6.06
N MET A 8 1.71 1.23 5.57
CA MET A 8 1.58 2.47 6.33
C MET A 8 0.44 3.30 5.75
N LEU A 9 -0.71 2.65 5.55
CA LEU A 9 -2.01 3.29 5.31
C LEU A 9 -3.14 2.57 6.07
N GLY A 10 -2.80 1.74 7.07
CA GLY A 10 -3.73 0.96 7.88
C GLY A 10 -4.08 1.61 9.22
N HIS A 11 -4.40 2.90 9.22
CA HIS A 11 -5.32 3.49 10.20
C HIS A 11 -6.31 4.33 9.39
N VAL A 12 -6.97 3.66 8.44
CA VAL A 12 -8.24 4.14 7.90
C VAL A 12 -9.18 4.27 9.07
N LEU A 13 -9.70 5.48 9.24
CA LEU A 13 -10.72 5.89 10.18
C LEU A 13 -11.55 4.70 10.71
N MET A 14 -11.31 4.30 11.97
CA MET A 14 -12.35 3.64 12.77
C MET A 14 -13.41 4.70 13.07
N CYS A 15 -14.11 5.13 12.03
CA CYS A 15 -15.46 5.62 12.20
C CYS A 15 -16.33 4.41 11.88
N ASN A 16 -16.83 3.77 12.94
CA ASN A 16 -18.12 3.07 12.89
C ASN A 16 -19.28 4.00 12.49
N SER A 17 -18.98 5.21 11.99
CA SER A 17 -19.87 6.15 11.32
C SER A 17 -19.50 6.42 9.84
N PHE A 18 -18.42 5.86 9.30
CA PHE A 18 -18.10 5.90 7.87
C PHE A 18 -18.53 4.63 7.12
N ALA A 19 -18.65 3.51 7.85
CA ALA A 19 -19.34 2.30 7.39
C ALA A 19 -20.88 2.42 7.43
N ILE A 20 -21.44 3.62 7.62
CA ILE A 20 -22.88 3.86 7.53
C ILE A 20 -23.27 4.37 6.13
N CYS A 21 -22.34 4.88 5.32
CA CYS A 21 -22.67 5.42 3.99
C CYS A 21 -22.55 4.45 2.81
N LEU A 22 -22.38 3.16 3.11
CA LEU A 22 -22.62 2.09 2.14
C LEU A 22 -24.08 1.57 2.19
N GLN A 23 -24.89 2.02 3.16
CA GLN A 23 -26.33 1.73 3.19
C GLN A 23 -27.12 3.00 2.82
N SER A 24 -27.68 2.97 1.61
CA SER A 24 -28.60 3.93 0.99
C SER A 24 -29.45 4.75 1.98
N GLY A 25 -29.13 6.05 2.12
CA GLY A 25 -29.94 7.02 2.85
C GLY A 25 -29.58 8.46 2.48
N ILE A 26 -30.58 9.35 2.41
CA ILE A 26 -30.44 10.78 2.03
C ILE A 26 -29.44 11.52 2.94
N PHE A 27 -29.37 11.13 4.21
CA PHE A 27 -28.42 11.68 5.19
C PHE A 27 -26.95 11.37 4.88
N CYS A 28 -26.67 10.22 4.24
CA CYS A 28 -25.32 9.86 3.84
C CYS A 28 -24.84 10.62 2.61
N ILE A 29 -25.75 10.94 1.69
CA ILE A 29 -25.43 11.77 0.52
C ILE A 29 -25.11 13.22 0.96
N LEU A 30 -25.84 13.75 1.94
CA LEU A 30 -25.60 15.08 2.49
C LEU A 30 -24.30 15.16 3.31
N ALA A 31 -24.03 14.16 4.16
CA ALA A 31 -22.77 14.08 4.89
C ALA A 31 -21.58 13.88 3.96
N ASP A 32 -21.71 13.02 2.94
CA ASP A 32 -20.69 12.81 1.91
C ASP A 32 -20.46 14.09 1.08
N SER A 33 -21.53 14.83 0.74
CA SER A 33 -21.41 16.12 0.03
C SER A 33 -20.72 17.20 0.88
N LEU A 34 -21.02 17.28 2.19
CA LEU A 34 -20.41 18.24 3.11
C LEU A 34 -18.95 17.89 3.43
N ILE A 35 -18.64 16.59 3.54
CA ILE A 35 -17.27 16.11 3.69
C ILE A 35 -16.50 16.36 2.38
N LYS A 36 -17.08 16.14 1.20
CA LYS A 36 -16.42 16.42 -0.09
C LYS A 36 -16.10 17.90 -0.31
N SER A 37 -16.93 18.82 0.20
CA SER A 37 -16.64 20.26 0.11
C SER A 37 -15.53 20.71 1.07
N GLU A 38 -15.37 20.04 2.21
CA GLU A 38 -14.46 20.49 3.29
C GLU A 38 -13.28 19.54 3.57
N ILE A 39 -13.17 18.39 2.91
CA ILE A 39 -12.10 17.41 3.15
C ILE A 39 -10.72 18.01 2.89
N TYR A 40 -10.64 18.96 1.97
CA TYR A 40 -9.43 19.68 1.59
C TYR A 40 -9.25 21.00 2.35
N SER A 41 -10.08 21.29 3.35
CA SER A 41 -9.85 22.44 4.23
C SER A 41 -8.57 22.26 5.05
N ASP A 42 -7.94 23.38 5.41
CA ASP A 42 -6.70 23.35 6.20
C ASP A 42 -6.88 22.68 7.56
N TYR A 43 -8.05 22.85 8.19
CA TYR A 43 -8.34 22.20 9.47
C TYR A 43 -8.38 20.68 9.32
N VAL A 44 -9.14 20.15 8.35
CA VAL A 44 -9.29 18.71 8.14
C VAL A 44 -7.97 18.07 7.72
N GLN A 45 -7.23 18.68 6.78
CA GLN A 45 -5.91 18.21 6.36
C GLN A 45 -4.85 18.22 7.48
N SER A 46 -5.05 19.00 8.54
CA SER A 46 -4.14 19.05 9.70
C SER A 46 -4.50 18.05 10.81
N HIS A 47 -5.77 17.67 10.92
CA HIS A 47 -6.29 16.94 12.10
C HIS A 47 -6.90 15.57 11.78
N LEU A 48 -7.17 15.27 10.50
CA LEU A 48 -7.77 14.02 10.06
C LEU A 48 -6.81 13.28 9.13
N ALA A 49 -6.03 12.32 9.67
CA ALA A 49 -5.03 11.59 8.90
C ALA A 49 -5.58 10.98 7.58
N PRO A 50 -6.82 10.44 7.54
CA PRO A 50 -7.37 9.92 6.30
C PRO A 50 -7.59 10.92 5.17
N SER A 51 -7.75 12.20 5.50
CA SER A 51 -7.94 13.25 4.50
C SER A 51 -6.71 13.47 3.61
N GLY A 52 -5.52 13.11 4.10
CA GLY A 52 -4.26 13.27 3.36
C GLY A 52 -4.09 12.29 2.20
N TYR A 53 -4.95 11.28 2.07
CA TYR A 53 -4.93 10.31 0.97
C TYR A 53 -6.28 10.14 0.29
N LEU A 54 -7.25 11.02 0.56
CA LEU A 54 -8.50 11.04 -0.20
C LEU A 54 -8.28 11.76 -1.52
N LYS A 55 -8.33 11.03 -2.62
CA LYS A 55 -8.44 11.56 -3.98
C LYS A 55 -9.90 11.51 -4.39
N ILE A 56 -10.45 12.60 -4.91
CA ILE A 56 -11.81 12.64 -5.43
C ILE A 56 -11.72 12.93 -6.94
N PRO A 57 -12.08 11.98 -7.82
CA PRO A 57 -11.91 12.14 -9.27
C PRO A 57 -12.56 13.39 -9.87
N ASN A 58 -13.70 13.84 -9.35
CA ASN A 58 -14.39 15.04 -9.83
C ASN A 58 -13.97 16.34 -9.14
N ASN A 59 -13.03 16.31 -8.19
CA ASN A 59 -12.45 17.47 -7.54
C ASN A 59 -10.91 17.38 -7.50
N LEU A 60 -10.31 17.21 -8.69
CA LEU A 60 -8.85 17.14 -8.81
C LEU A 60 -8.16 18.46 -8.50
N GLU A 61 -8.81 19.60 -8.75
CA GLU A 61 -8.26 20.91 -8.38
C GLU A 61 -8.06 21.02 -6.87
N GLY A 62 -9.10 20.69 -6.08
CA GLY A 62 -8.99 20.64 -4.62
C GLY A 62 -7.94 19.63 -4.16
N TYR A 63 -7.92 18.44 -4.77
CA TYR A 63 -6.93 17.41 -4.48
C TYR A 63 -5.49 17.92 -4.69
N LEU A 64 -5.16 18.42 -5.88
CA LEU A 64 -3.79 18.83 -6.22
C LEU A 64 -3.34 20.07 -5.43
N ASN A 65 -4.25 21.01 -5.16
CA ASN A 65 -3.90 22.29 -4.53
C ASN A 65 -3.89 22.25 -3.00
N LYS A 66 -4.67 21.33 -2.38
CA LYS A 66 -4.94 21.37 -0.93
C LYS A 66 -4.70 20.06 -0.21
N CYS A 67 -4.69 18.91 -0.89
CA CYS A 67 -4.34 17.65 -0.24
C CYS A 67 -2.85 17.64 0.11
N ARG A 68 -2.53 17.54 1.41
CA ARG A 68 -1.17 17.82 1.90
C ARG A 68 -0.17 16.70 1.68
N PHE A 69 -0.64 15.48 1.44
CA PHE A 69 0.22 14.30 1.48
C PHE A 69 0.27 13.56 0.14
N LEU A 70 -0.84 12.97 -0.32
CA LEU A 70 -0.82 12.04 -1.44
C LEU A 70 -0.34 12.65 -2.77
N PRO A 71 -0.79 13.84 -3.23
CA PRO A 71 -0.30 14.42 -4.49
C PRO A 71 1.22 14.66 -4.47
N LYS A 72 1.76 15.05 -3.31
CA LYS A 72 3.19 15.28 -3.12
C LYS A 72 3.98 13.97 -3.09
N LEU A 73 3.46 12.95 -2.40
CA LEU A 73 4.11 11.64 -2.33
C LEU A 73 4.15 10.96 -3.71
N ASN A 74 3.06 11.07 -4.46
CA ASN A 74 2.90 10.44 -5.77
C ASN A 74 3.49 11.26 -6.93
N ASN A 75 4.15 12.39 -6.67
CA ASN A 75 4.68 13.29 -7.70
C ASN A 75 3.60 13.73 -8.72
N GLU A 76 2.37 13.98 -8.27
CA GLU A 76 1.24 14.36 -9.12
C GLU A 76 1.21 15.87 -9.43
N ILE A 77 1.86 16.70 -8.62
CA ILE A 77 1.90 18.16 -8.78
C ILE A 77 2.85 18.53 -9.93
N PRO A 78 2.36 19.11 -11.04
CA PRO A 78 3.22 19.54 -12.14
C PRO A 78 4.20 20.62 -11.69
N GLY A 79 5.47 20.51 -12.09
CA GLY A 79 6.53 21.46 -11.71
C GLY A 79 7.21 21.18 -10.36
N ASP A 80 6.55 20.45 -9.45
CA ASP A 80 7.05 20.15 -8.09
C ASP A 80 7.41 18.67 -7.90
N ARG A 81 7.62 17.93 -9.00
CA ARG A 81 7.99 16.50 -8.95
C ARG A 81 9.36 16.32 -8.29
N ASN A 82 9.43 15.39 -7.34
CA ASN A 82 10.62 15.14 -6.54
C ASN A 82 11.41 13.91 -7.04
N GLU A 83 12.53 14.17 -7.71
CA GLU A 83 13.43 13.12 -8.23
C GLU A 83 14.05 12.24 -7.13
N THR A 84 14.23 12.79 -5.91
CA THR A 84 14.73 11.99 -4.80
C THR A 84 13.70 10.94 -4.38
N TYR A 85 12.39 11.24 -4.45
CA TYR A 85 11.34 10.27 -4.15
C TYR A 85 11.36 9.14 -5.17
N LYS A 86 11.40 9.49 -6.46
CA LYS A 86 11.52 8.53 -7.56
C LYS A 86 12.73 7.63 -7.42
N LYS A 87 13.93 8.20 -7.19
CA LYS A 87 15.18 7.45 -7.01
C LYS A 87 15.11 6.49 -5.81
N ARG A 88 14.53 6.93 -4.69
CA ARG A 88 14.41 6.09 -3.49
C ARG A 88 13.40 4.96 -3.69
N PHE A 89 12.23 5.26 -4.25
CA PHE A 89 11.22 4.24 -4.52
C PHE A 89 11.75 3.20 -5.52
N SER A 90 12.35 3.63 -6.63
CA SER A 90 12.94 2.72 -7.63
C SER A 90 14.17 1.91 -7.15
N SER A 91 14.74 2.28 -6.01
CA SER A 91 15.84 1.52 -5.38
C SER A 91 15.38 0.28 -4.60
N LEU A 92 14.07 0.08 -4.42
CA LEU A 92 13.53 -1.09 -3.73
C LEU A 92 13.99 -2.39 -4.41
N GLN A 93 14.45 -3.35 -3.61
CA GLN A 93 14.82 -4.68 -4.13
C GLN A 93 13.61 -5.47 -4.58
N ASN A 94 12.51 -5.38 -3.82
CA ASN A 94 11.23 -6.02 -4.12
C ASN A 94 10.10 -5.10 -3.64
N LEU A 95 9.02 -5.01 -4.44
CA LEU A 95 7.76 -4.38 -4.09
C LEU A 95 6.64 -5.40 -4.27
N VAL A 96 6.08 -5.88 -3.16
CA VAL A 96 4.97 -6.84 -3.18
C VAL A 96 3.67 -6.10 -2.83
N LEU A 97 2.77 -6.02 -3.80
CA LEU A 97 1.48 -5.35 -3.70
C LEU A 97 0.39 -6.41 -3.59
N ILE A 98 -0.28 -6.46 -2.44
CA ILE A 98 -1.31 -7.47 -2.15
C ILE A 98 -2.67 -6.79 -2.17
N MET A 99 -3.55 -7.28 -3.04
CA MET A 99 -4.95 -6.86 -3.12
C MET A 99 -5.86 -7.97 -2.60
N SER A 100 -6.83 -7.59 -1.76
CA SER A 100 -7.89 -8.48 -1.29
C SER A 100 -9.06 -8.46 -2.29
N GLU A 101 -9.47 -9.63 -2.77
CA GLU A 101 -10.47 -9.73 -3.84
C GLU A 101 -11.85 -9.19 -3.44
N GLN A 102 -12.21 -9.35 -2.16
CA GLN A 102 -13.48 -8.92 -1.57
C GLN A 102 -13.29 -7.74 -0.61
N ASP A 103 -12.28 -6.89 -0.84
CA ASP A 103 -12.05 -5.69 -0.04
C ASP A 103 -13.24 -4.72 -0.12
N THR A 104 -13.85 -4.42 1.02
CA THR A 104 -14.96 -3.44 1.14
C THR A 104 -14.54 -2.12 1.78
N VAL A 105 -13.25 -1.94 2.07
CA VAL A 105 -12.68 -0.74 2.73
C VAL A 105 -11.96 0.14 1.71
N LEU A 106 -11.18 -0.46 0.80
CA LEU A 106 -10.53 0.26 -0.29
C LEU A 106 -11.50 0.48 -1.45
N VAL A 107 -11.69 1.75 -1.84
CA VAL A 107 -12.56 2.13 -2.95
C VAL A 107 -11.79 3.03 -3.92
N PRO A 108 -11.45 2.55 -5.13
CA PRO A 108 -11.59 1.18 -5.62
C PRO A 108 -10.54 0.24 -4.97
N LYS A 109 -10.78 -1.07 -4.94
CA LYS A 109 -9.84 -2.04 -4.33
C LYS A 109 -8.49 -2.08 -5.06
N GLU A 110 -8.50 -1.76 -6.36
CA GLU A 110 -7.34 -1.68 -7.25
C GLU A 110 -6.32 -0.62 -6.81
N THR A 111 -6.69 0.30 -5.90
CA THR A 111 -5.73 1.21 -5.26
C THR A 111 -4.59 0.46 -4.55
N ALA A 112 -4.84 -0.77 -4.09
CA ALA A 112 -3.79 -1.66 -3.54
C ALA A 112 -2.67 -1.97 -4.55
N TRP A 113 -2.97 -1.84 -5.84
CA TRP A 113 -2.07 -2.04 -6.97
C TRP A 113 -1.76 -0.76 -7.74
N PHE A 114 -2.00 0.42 -7.15
CA PHE A 114 -1.89 1.73 -7.83
C PHE A 114 -2.85 1.93 -9.02
N GLY A 115 -3.87 1.09 -9.15
CA GLY A 115 -4.99 1.34 -10.06
C GLY A 115 -5.93 2.40 -9.47
N TYR A 116 -6.60 3.16 -10.32
CA TYR A 116 -7.51 4.21 -9.87
C TYR A 116 -8.52 4.62 -10.94
N TYR A 117 -9.48 5.46 -10.60
CA TYR A 117 -10.42 6.03 -11.55
C TYR A 117 -9.76 7.08 -12.47
N PRO A 118 -10.28 7.27 -13.70
CA PRO A 118 -9.88 8.37 -14.57
C PRO A 118 -10.29 9.73 -13.98
N ASP A 119 -9.58 10.78 -14.43
CA ASP A 119 -9.89 12.15 -14.04
C ASP A 119 -11.34 12.52 -14.40
N GLY A 120 -12.11 13.02 -13.43
CA GLY A 120 -13.50 13.45 -13.63
C GLY A 120 -14.58 12.37 -13.52
N ALA A 121 -14.23 11.08 -13.44
CA ALA A 121 -15.20 9.99 -13.40
C ALA A 121 -14.85 8.92 -12.36
N PHE A 122 -15.84 8.09 -11.99
CA PHE A 122 -15.68 6.96 -11.06
C PHE A 122 -15.75 5.60 -11.77
N SER A 123 -15.61 5.58 -13.10
CA SER A 123 -15.65 4.36 -13.92
C SER A 123 -15.13 4.65 -15.34
N PRO A 124 -14.47 3.68 -16.02
CA PRO A 124 -14.01 2.40 -15.48
C PRO A 124 -12.82 2.58 -14.51
N VAL A 125 -12.47 1.56 -13.75
CA VAL A 125 -11.21 1.56 -12.98
C VAL A 125 -10.07 1.29 -13.94
N LEU A 126 -9.04 2.14 -13.94
CA LEU A 126 -7.85 1.97 -14.75
C LEU A 126 -6.85 1.06 -14.01
N PRO A 127 -6.30 0.03 -14.68
CA PRO A 127 -5.14 -0.67 -14.16
C PRO A 127 -3.94 0.29 -14.09
N VAL A 128 -2.98 0.00 -13.21
CA VAL A 128 -1.83 0.88 -13.00
C VAL A 128 -1.07 1.21 -14.29
N GLN A 129 -0.97 0.26 -15.22
CA GLN A 129 -0.26 0.40 -16.50
C GLN A 129 -0.87 1.48 -17.41
N GLU A 130 -2.13 1.85 -17.20
CA GLU A 130 -2.84 2.89 -17.95
C GLU A 130 -2.81 4.26 -17.25
N THR A 131 -2.33 4.32 -16.01
CA THR A 131 -2.26 5.58 -15.26
C THR A 131 -1.09 6.45 -15.73
N LYS A 132 -1.22 7.78 -15.64
CA LYS A 132 -0.10 8.72 -15.91
C LYS A 132 1.09 8.50 -14.97
N LEU A 133 0.82 8.16 -13.70
CA LEU A 133 1.85 7.84 -12.70
C LEU A 133 2.79 6.74 -13.19
N TYR A 134 2.27 5.73 -13.88
CA TYR A 134 3.06 4.64 -14.43
C TYR A 134 3.63 4.97 -15.81
N THR A 135 2.81 5.48 -16.74
CA THR A 135 3.23 5.69 -18.14
C THR A 135 4.31 6.76 -18.27
N GLU A 136 4.26 7.82 -17.46
CA GLU A 136 5.30 8.85 -17.32
C GLU A 136 6.30 8.55 -16.18
N ASP A 137 6.12 7.43 -15.47
CA ASP A 137 7.00 6.93 -14.42
C ASP A 137 7.31 7.95 -13.30
N TRP A 138 6.28 8.61 -12.76
CA TRP A 138 6.42 9.72 -11.80
C TRP A 138 7.16 9.33 -10.52
N ILE A 139 7.01 8.08 -10.07
CA ILE A 139 7.63 7.58 -8.84
C ILE A 139 8.67 6.48 -9.10
N GLY A 140 8.94 6.09 -10.35
CA GLY A 140 9.87 4.99 -10.64
C GLY A 140 9.22 3.59 -10.55
N LEU A 141 7.88 3.51 -10.54
CA LEU A 141 7.15 2.24 -10.48
C LEU A 141 7.33 1.43 -11.77
N LYS A 142 7.32 2.08 -12.93
CA LYS A 142 7.52 1.40 -14.22
C LYS A 142 8.91 0.79 -14.29
N ILE A 143 9.94 1.53 -13.84
CA ILE A 143 11.32 1.02 -13.75
C ILE A 143 11.41 -0.22 -12.84
N LEU A 144 10.73 -0.21 -11.70
CA LEU A 144 10.71 -1.38 -10.80
C LEU A 144 10.02 -2.58 -11.44
N ASP A 145 8.90 -2.33 -12.11
CA ASP A 145 8.06 -3.35 -12.72
C ASP A 145 8.75 -4.02 -13.91
N GLU A 146 9.30 -3.22 -14.82
CA GLU A 146 10.10 -3.69 -15.97
C GLU A 146 11.37 -4.45 -15.53
N ALA A 147 11.94 -4.09 -14.36
CA ALA A 147 13.04 -4.83 -13.75
C ALA A 147 12.60 -6.14 -13.07
N GLY A 148 11.31 -6.50 -13.12
CA GLY A 148 10.75 -7.71 -12.52
C GLY A 148 10.69 -7.68 -10.98
N ARG A 149 10.87 -6.51 -10.37
CA ARG A 149 10.94 -6.31 -8.91
C ARG A 149 9.58 -6.00 -8.27
N VAL A 150 8.53 -5.81 -9.06
CA VAL A 150 7.14 -5.67 -8.58
C VAL A 150 6.43 -7.02 -8.65
N LYS A 151 5.61 -7.32 -7.64
CA LYS A 151 4.73 -8.49 -7.59
C LYS A 151 3.32 -8.04 -7.26
N PHE A 152 2.41 -8.21 -8.20
CA PHE A 152 0.98 -8.00 -8.02
C PHE A 152 0.35 -9.32 -7.57
N VAL A 153 -0.12 -9.37 -6.33
CA VAL A 153 -0.66 -10.58 -5.69
C VAL A 153 -2.11 -10.34 -5.30
N SER A 154 -3.00 -11.22 -5.76
CA SER A 154 -4.41 -11.23 -5.37
C SER A 154 -4.61 -12.34 -4.34
N VAL A 155 -5.33 -12.05 -3.26
CA VAL A 155 -5.69 -13.03 -2.23
C VAL A 155 -7.18 -12.97 -1.96
N ALA A 156 -7.76 -14.13 -1.68
CA ALA A 156 -9.14 -14.21 -1.21
C ALA A 156 -9.26 -13.60 0.19
N GLY A 157 -10.45 -13.09 0.51
CA GLY A 157 -10.78 -12.45 1.77
C GLY A 157 -11.14 -10.97 1.63
N ASN A 158 -11.72 -10.43 2.70
CA ASN A 158 -11.96 -9.00 2.86
C ASN A 158 -10.67 -8.31 3.38
N HIS A 159 -10.73 -7.00 3.59
CA HIS A 159 -9.63 -6.13 4.01
C HIS A 159 -8.77 -6.75 5.11
N LEU A 160 -7.49 -6.98 4.79
CA LEU A 160 -6.47 -7.56 5.67
C LEU A 160 -6.73 -9.01 6.14
N ARG A 161 -7.76 -9.69 5.63
CA ARG A 161 -8.05 -11.11 5.91
C ARG A 161 -7.22 -12.00 4.98
N ILE A 162 -5.90 -12.01 5.20
CA ILE A 162 -4.95 -12.83 4.46
C ILE A 162 -4.79 -14.17 5.20
N SER A 163 -4.92 -15.29 4.48
CA SER A 163 -4.73 -16.63 5.07
C SER A 163 -3.27 -16.87 5.47
N ASP A 164 -3.04 -17.77 6.43
CA ASP A 164 -1.68 -18.19 6.81
C ASP A 164 -0.91 -18.80 5.62
N GLU A 165 -1.62 -19.49 4.74
CA GLU A 165 -1.07 -20.09 3.52
C GLU A 165 -0.59 -19.00 2.55
N ASP A 166 -1.41 -17.98 2.31
CA ASP A 166 -1.06 -16.84 1.47
C ASP A 166 0.08 -16.00 2.08
N MET A 167 0.09 -15.80 3.39
CA MET A 167 1.21 -15.12 4.07
C MET A 167 2.52 -15.90 3.89
N LYS A 168 2.49 -17.22 4.11
CA LYS A 168 3.66 -18.09 3.89
C LYS A 168 4.13 -18.07 2.44
N LYS A 169 3.20 -18.01 1.48
CA LYS A 169 3.50 -18.03 0.05
C LYS A 169 4.04 -16.70 -0.47
N TYR A 170 3.42 -15.59 -0.11
CA TYR A 170 3.66 -14.30 -0.77
C TYR A 170 4.43 -13.28 0.08
N MET A 171 4.54 -13.49 1.40
CA MET A 171 5.21 -12.53 2.30
C MET A 171 6.51 -13.10 2.86
N VAL A 172 6.46 -14.31 3.43
CA VAL A 172 7.61 -14.92 4.13
C VAL A 172 8.89 -14.98 3.28
N PRO A 173 8.86 -15.32 1.97
CA PRO A 173 10.09 -15.40 1.16
C PRO A 173 10.88 -14.09 1.10
N TYR A 174 10.22 -12.94 1.28
CA TYR A 174 10.86 -11.62 1.24
C TYR A 174 11.33 -11.13 2.62
N LEU A 175 10.95 -11.83 3.69
CA LEU A 175 11.31 -11.50 5.08
C LEU A 175 12.48 -12.34 5.60
N MET A 176 12.67 -13.53 5.02
CA MET A 176 13.82 -14.38 5.33
C MET A 176 15.10 -13.75 4.77
N SER A 177 16.16 -13.69 5.57
CA SER A 177 17.46 -13.25 5.07
C SER A 177 18.11 -14.38 4.26
N ASN A 178 18.90 -14.05 3.24
CA ASN A 178 19.72 -15.05 2.54
C ASN A 178 20.77 -15.73 3.45
N ASN A 179 20.89 -15.30 4.71
CA ASN A 179 21.79 -15.83 5.74
C ASN A 179 21.03 -16.45 6.92
N SER A 180 19.73 -16.74 6.79
CA SER A 180 19.04 -17.44 7.87
C SER A 180 19.49 -18.90 7.89
N GLU A 181 20.49 -19.18 8.72
CA GLU A 181 20.61 -20.48 9.38
C GLU A 181 19.21 -20.90 9.82
N ILE A 182 18.85 -22.14 9.51
CA ILE A 182 17.50 -22.68 9.70
C ILE A 182 17.16 -22.61 11.21
N TYR A 183 16.45 -21.57 11.62
CA TYR A 183 15.88 -21.50 12.96
C TYR A 183 14.69 -22.45 13.02
N SER A 184 14.91 -23.62 13.61
CA SER A 184 13.84 -24.55 13.95
C SER A 184 13.00 -23.96 15.10
N TYR A 185 11.84 -23.40 14.76
CA TYR A 185 10.84 -23.04 15.76
C TYR A 185 10.15 -24.33 16.24
N LYS A 186 10.46 -24.74 17.47
CA LYS A 186 9.68 -25.75 18.20
C LYS A 186 8.36 -25.12 18.65
N PHE A 187 7.26 -25.46 17.99
CA PHE A 187 5.94 -25.34 18.61
C PHE A 187 5.92 -26.23 19.86
N ARG A 188 5.67 -25.62 21.02
CA ARG A 188 5.57 -26.31 22.30
C ARG A 188 4.28 -27.12 22.32
N GLY A 189 4.33 -28.34 21.78
CA GLY A 189 3.13 -29.16 21.67
C GLY A 189 3.26 -30.59 21.15
N GLU A 190 4.44 -31.13 20.81
CA GLU A 190 4.61 -32.59 20.74
C GLU A 190 6.10 -32.98 20.67
N ARG A 191 6.50 -33.97 21.48
CA ARG A 191 7.87 -34.46 21.55
C ARG A 191 8.17 -35.31 20.30
N ARG A 192 8.94 -34.78 19.35
CA ARG A 192 9.77 -35.61 18.47
C ARG A 192 11.20 -35.08 18.46
N THR A 193 12.12 -35.96 18.81
CA THR A 193 13.56 -35.72 18.88
C THR A 193 14.15 -35.70 17.47
N LEU A 194 14.95 -34.68 17.17
CA LEU A 194 15.82 -34.64 15.99
C LEU A 194 17.21 -34.25 16.46
N THR A 195 18.17 -35.15 16.25
CA THR A 195 19.58 -34.97 16.59
C THR A 195 20.29 -34.28 15.44
N ILE A 196 20.97 -33.16 15.70
CA ILE A 196 21.82 -32.48 14.71
C ILE A 196 23.17 -32.18 15.36
N GLY A 197 24.24 -32.66 14.73
CA GLY A 197 25.61 -32.60 15.20
C GLY A 197 26.24 -31.20 15.10
N ARG A 198 27.12 -30.87 16.05
CA ARG A 198 27.96 -29.67 16.06
C ARG A 198 29.20 -29.87 15.18
N ARG A 199 29.65 -28.78 14.54
CA ARG A 199 31.09 -28.48 14.45
C ARG A 199 31.35 -26.99 14.66
N ILE A 200 32.48 -26.72 15.30
CA ILE A 200 32.84 -25.51 16.05
C ILE A 200 33.60 -24.51 15.15
N SER A 201 33.29 -23.22 15.33
CA SER A 201 34.09 -21.98 15.20
C SER A 201 35.35 -21.97 14.32
N GLU A 202 35.49 -20.93 13.49
CA GLU A 202 36.72 -20.13 13.46
C GLU A 202 36.47 -18.67 13.08
N SER A 203 37.08 -17.79 13.87
CA SER A 203 37.10 -16.33 13.83
C SER A 203 37.92 -15.81 12.65
N ILE A 204 37.51 -14.71 12.00
CA ILE A 204 38.44 -13.88 11.22
C ILE A 204 38.26 -12.39 11.58
N GLN A 205 39.42 -11.79 11.82
CA GLN A 205 39.73 -10.49 12.42
C GLN A 205 39.34 -9.26 11.60
N MET A 206 39.23 -8.15 12.33
CA MET A 206 39.35 -6.78 11.85
C MET A 206 40.64 -6.55 11.06
N ILE A 207 40.52 -5.89 9.91
CA ILE A 207 41.42 -4.83 9.42
C ILE A 207 40.52 -3.74 8.84
#